data_AF-A0A7Y6PVW9-F1
#
_entry.id   AF-A0A7Y6PVW9-F1
#
_cell.length_a   1.000
_cell.length_b   1.000
_cell.length_c   1.000
_cell.angle_alpha   90.00
_cell.angle_beta   90.00
_cell.angle_gamma   90.00
#
_symmetry.space_group_name_H-M   'P 1'
#
loop_
_entity.id
_entity.type
_entity.pdbx_description
1 polymer ?
#
loop_
_entity_poly.entity_id
_entity_poly.type
_entity_poly.pdbx_seq_one_letter_code
_entity_poly.pdbx_strand_id
1 'polypeptide(L)'
;MGLRLWLVPMAILGGIALVAFAGVYLLDHAVTGGAPGPGESAMGRYVRFEPGLISDAVAGLAAMTAAVLGIVITVVSLLVQLTSARYTGVAQMFLRDRTNVSVMAYYVVTCVVGVALSLSLHSDFVPRAAVLTMMFACALGLVIMLPYFAYVFRFLEPVNLVARIEAEAAADVREAATARDQQTISNAQQPAVAALEELTDITSNSISGKDKIIASRAVDAIKDFIVAYLGVKNRADERWFKIGDGIRDNPDFVAMDPESLRVLEADKTWLEWKALRQYLGIYAEAQNNMPDINYLIAIDTRYVGEAALAKNDQHVLELAFRFMNSYLRAALNARAVRTAYNVLNQYRLLVESMIRGGADDMAIEGVRHMIYYGRTSYDMQLGFVTETVAYDVSALCEFAHAQKRDVDARMLEMFLDLDQPLRMKKQESGLQGIRKAQLKLACYYLVVGAIDRAEKIAADMKGEDRGRLESIREQLTKVESKEFWEIIDRGRNFEYMPPKQKEQMERFFGMLA
;
A
#
# COMPACT_ATOMS: atom_id res chain seq x y z
N MET A 1 -4.38 -4.72 21.21
CA MET A 1 -3.38 -5.23 22.19
C MET A 1 -2.68 -4.11 22.99
N GLY A 2 -2.48 -2.90 22.43
CA GLY A 2 -1.79 -1.80 23.13
C GLY A 2 -2.52 -1.09 24.27
N LEU A 3 -3.86 -0.95 24.22
CA LEU A 3 -4.63 -0.26 25.26
C LEU A 3 -4.53 -0.97 26.62
N ARG A 4 -4.56 -2.31 26.63
CA ARG A 4 -4.35 -3.14 27.83
C ARG A 4 -2.94 -2.99 28.42
N LEU A 5 -1.94 -2.70 27.58
CA LEU A 5 -0.54 -2.61 28.01
C LEU A 5 -0.28 -1.37 28.88
N TRP A 6 -1.08 -0.30 28.71
CA TRP A 6 -0.92 0.95 29.46
C TRP A 6 -2.02 1.17 30.49
N LEU A 7 -3.26 0.77 30.22
CA LEU A 7 -4.35 0.90 31.19
C LEU A 7 -4.11 0.05 32.44
N VAL A 8 -3.55 -1.16 32.31
CA VAL A 8 -3.31 -2.04 33.46
C VAL A 8 -2.24 -1.49 34.38
N PRO A 9 -1.02 -1.10 33.91
CA PRO A 9 -0.04 -0.45 34.78
C PRO A 9 -0.54 0.85 35.41
N MET A 10 -1.31 1.66 34.68
CA MET A 10 -1.84 2.92 35.22
C MET A 10 -2.94 2.69 36.26
N ALA A 11 -3.82 1.71 36.04
CA ALA A 11 -4.79 1.30 37.05
C ALA A 11 -4.10 0.70 38.29
N ILE A 12 -3.01 -0.03 38.11
CA ILE A 12 -2.16 -0.53 39.21
C ILE A 12 -1.53 0.64 39.97
N LEU A 13 -0.93 1.62 39.28
CA LEU A 13 -0.34 2.80 39.93
C LEU A 13 -1.39 3.64 40.65
N GLY A 14 -2.56 3.87 40.04
CA GLY A 14 -3.69 4.52 40.70
C GLY A 14 -4.17 3.73 41.93
N GLY A 15 -4.25 2.40 41.82
CA GLY A 15 -4.56 1.51 42.93
C GLY A 15 -3.51 1.57 44.05
N ILE A 16 -2.23 1.56 43.71
CA ILE A 16 -1.11 1.71 44.67
C ILE A 16 -1.21 3.06 45.37
N ALA A 17 -1.48 4.14 44.64
CA ALA A 17 -1.64 5.47 45.24
C ALA A 17 -2.82 5.50 46.23
N LEU A 18 -3.96 4.91 45.87
CA LEU A 18 -5.13 4.80 46.75
C LEU A 18 -4.84 3.94 47.98
N VAL A 19 -4.17 2.80 47.81
CA VAL A 19 -3.79 1.91 48.93
C VAL A 19 -2.77 2.57 49.84
N ALA A 20 -1.77 3.25 49.28
CA ALA A 20 -0.77 3.99 50.06
C ALA A 20 -1.44 5.12 50.85
N PHE A 21 -2.32 5.90 50.22
CA PHE A 21 -3.11 6.92 50.91
C PHE A 21 -3.97 6.32 52.02
N ALA A 22 -4.72 5.26 51.73
CA ALA A 22 -5.57 4.61 52.72
C ALA A 22 -4.75 4.06 53.91
N GLY A 23 -3.59 3.46 53.65
CA GLY A 23 -2.69 2.95 54.69
C GLY A 23 -2.18 4.05 55.62
N VAL A 24 -1.69 5.16 55.05
CA VAL A 24 -1.21 6.31 55.84
C VAL A 24 -2.37 6.99 56.59
N TYR A 25 -3.52 7.17 55.94
CA TYR A 25 -4.69 7.79 56.58
C TYR A 25 -5.24 6.94 57.73
N LEU A 26 -5.30 5.62 57.58
CA LEU A 26 -5.73 4.71 58.65
C LEU A 26 -4.73 4.70 59.81
N LEU A 27 -3.42 4.77 59.52
CA LEU A 27 -2.39 4.94 60.54
C LEU A 27 -2.61 6.23 61.31
N ASP A 28 -2.84 7.35 60.62
CA ASP A 28 -3.10 8.63 61.27
C ASP A 28 -4.37 8.59 62.11
N HIS A 29 -5.45 8.02 61.58
CA HIS A 29 -6.70 7.85 62.33
C HIS A 29 -6.52 7.02 63.60
N ALA A 30 -5.69 5.98 63.56
CA ALA A 30 -5.48 5.05 64.68
C ALA A 30 -4.44 5.55 65.70
N VAL A 31 -3.43 6.31 65.27
CA VAL A 31 -2.24 6.61 66.09
C VAL A 31 -2.07 8.09 66.41
N THR A 32 -2.28 9.00 65.45
CA THR A 32 -1.86 10.41 65.56
C THR A 32 -3.02 11.41 65.61
N GLY A 33 -4.20 11.05 65.09
CA GLY A 33 -5.33 11.94 64.80
C GLY A 33 -6.27 12.26 65.98
N GLY A 34 -5.86 12.01 67.22
CA GLY A 34 -6.65 12.24 68.43
C GLY A 34 -7.80 11.24 68.65
N ALA A 35 -8.35 11.22 69.88
CA ALA A 35 -9.37 10.25 70.28
C ALA A 35 -10.63 10.34 69.36
N PRO A 36 -11.06 9.24 68.72
CA PRO A 36 -12.25 9.25 67.90
C PRO A 36 -13.50 9.59 68.71
N GLY A 37 -14.37 10.44 68.17
CA GLY A 37 -15.69 10.67 68.75
C GLY A 37 -16.45 9.34 68.83
N PRO A 38 -17.33 9.15 69.83
CA PRO A 38 -18.01 7.86 70.03
C PRO A 38 -18.83 7.48 68.79
N GLY A 39 -18.43 6.38 68.12
CA GLY A 39 -19.09 5.84 66.92
C GLY A 39 -18.62 6.40 65.58
N GLU A 40 -17.59 7.24 65.54
CA GLU A 40 -17.12 7.86 64.30
C GLU A 40 -16.19 6.89 63.52
N SER A 41 -16.64 6.42 62.35
CA SER A 41 -15.82 5.57 61.47
C SER A 41 -14.77 6.40 60.71
N ALA A 42 -13.63 5.78 60.34
CA ALA A 42 -12.59 6.44 59.53
C ALA A 42 -13.15 7.06 58.23
N MET A 43 -14.10 6.39 57.57
CA MET A 43 -14.76 6.91 56.37
C MET A 43 -15.68 8.11 56.70
N GLY A 44 -16.40 8.05 57.82
CA GLY A 44 -17.23 9.16 58.29
C GLY A 44 -16.41 10.42 58.58
N ARG A 45 -15.20 10.24 59.12
CA ARG A 45 -14.26 11.34 59.35
C ARG A 45 -13.68 11.92 58.06
N TYR A 46 -13.35 11.09 57.07
CA TYR A 46 -12.80 11.55 55.79
C TYR A 46 -13.79 12.41 54.98
N VAL A 47 -15.08 12.08 55.01
CA VAL A 47 -16.13 12.78 54.24
C VAL A 47 -16.66 14.03 54.98
N ARG A 48 -16.20 14.29 56.21
CA ARG A 48 -16.61 15.43 57.03
C ARG A 48 -15.77 16.66 56.68
N PHE A 49 -16.14 17.32 55.59
CA PHE A 49 -15.47 18.52 55.12
C PHE A 49 -15.89 19.78 55.90
N GLU A 50 -14.91 20.54 56.40
CA GLU A 50 -15.13 21.86 56.99
C GLU A 50 -15.00 22.97 55.91
N PRO A 51 -16.01 23.84 55.75
CA PRO A 51 -16.06 24.84 54.68
C PRO A 51 -14.81 25.74 54.61
N GLY A 52 -14.31 26.18 55.77
CA GLY A 52 -13.14 27.06 55.85
C GLY A 52 -11.81 26.40 55.48
N LEU A 53 -11.71 25.06 55.58
CA LEU A 53 -10.48 24.31 55.30
C LEU A 53 -10.44 23.73 53.88
N ILE A 54 -11.59 23.65 53.20
CA ILE A 54 -11.70 22.99 51.89
C ILE A 54 -11.71 23.94 50.69
N SER A 55 -11.93 25.24 50.91
CA SER A 55 -11.97 26.26 49.84
C SER A 55 -10.71 26.22 48.97
N ASP A 56 -9.54 26.27 49.60
CA ASP A 56 -8.25 26.26 48.91
C ASP A 56 -7.99 24.92 48.20
N ALA A 57 -8.41 23.81 48.80
CA ALA A 57 -8.27 22.48 48.20
C ALA A 57 -9.13 22.31 46.93
N VAL A 58 -10.38 22.79 46.95
CA VAL A 58 -11.28 22.74 45.79
C VAL A 58 -10.77 23.62 44.66
N ALA A 59 -10.31 24.83 44.98
CA ALA A 59 -9.64 25.70 44.00
C ALA A 59 -8.38 25.02 43.42
N GLY A 60 -7.60 24.34 44.27
CA GLY A 60 -6.43 23.56 43.86
C GLY A 60 -6.75 22.41 42.91
N LEU A 61 -7.85 21.68 43.12
CA LEU A 61 -8.28 20.59 42.21
C LEU A 61 -8.68 21.12 40.82
N ALA A 62 -9.38 22.25 40.77
CA ALA A 62 -9.73 22.91 39.52
C ALA A 62 -8.48 23.40 38.78
N ALA A 63 -7.56 24.05 39.50
CA ALA A 63 -6.29 24.53 38.96
C ALA A 63 -5.41 23.37 38.45
N MET A 64 -5.35 22.25 39.18
CA MET A 64 -4.60 21.06 38.76
C MET A 64 -5.16 20.46 37.47
N THR A 65 -6.49 20.35 37.35
CA THR A 65 -7.15 19.85 36.13
C THR A 65 -6.85 20.76 34.94
N ALA A 66 -6.92 22.08 35.14
CA ALA A 66 -6.59 23.06 34.11
C ALA A 66 -5.11 23.00 33.69
N ALA A 67 -4.20 22.83 34.65
CA ALA A 67 -2.77 22.66 34.38
C ALA A 67 -2.50 21.39 33.55
N VAL A 68 -3.12 20.28 33.91
CA VAL A 68 -3.02 19.02 33.14
C VAL A 68 -3.57 19.20 31.73
N LEU A 69 -4.74 19.85 31.57
CA LEU A 69 -5.27 20.18 30.25
C LEU A 69 -4.27 21.03 29.43
N GLY A 70 -3.63 22.02 30.04
CA GLY A 70 -2.59 22.84 29.39
C GLY A 70 -1.40 22.02 28.92
N ILE A 71 -0.91 21.08 29.74
CA ILE A 71 0.16 20.14 29.36
C ILE A 71 -0.31 19.27 28.18
N VAL A 72 -1.50 18.70 28.28
CA VAL A 72 -2.07 17.83 27.25
C VAL A 72 -2.19 18.55 25.91
N ILE A 73 -2.77 19.75 25.90
CA ILE A 73 -2.89 20.57 24.68
C ILE A 73 -1.51 20.89 24.12
N THR A 74 -0.55 21.28 24.95
CA THR A 74 0.79 21.67 24.49
C THR A 74 1.53 20.50 23.84
N VAL A 75 1.59 19.35 24.51
CA VAL A 75 2.27 18.15 24.00
C VAL A 75 1.61 17.66 22.72
N VAL A 76 0.27 17.54 22.72
CA VAL A 76 -0.47 17.06 21.56
C VAL A 76 -0.36 18.02 20.38
N SER A 77 -0.48 19.32 20.61
CA SER A 77 -0.34 20.33 19.57
C SER A 77 1.04 20.27 18.93
N LEU A 78 2.11 20.13 19.72
CA LEU A 78 3.47 19.97 19.22
C LEU A 78 3.62 18.70 18.38
N LEU A 79 3.09 17.56 18.84
CA LEU A 79 3.16 16.30 18.09
C LEU A 79 2.38 16.39 16.78
N VAL A 80 1.14 16.89 16.82
CA VAL A 80 0.31 17.06 15.61
C VAL A 80 0.97 18.00 14.63
N GLN A 81 1.57 19.11 15.08
CA GLN A 81 2.27 20.06 14.21
C GLN A 81 3.49 19.43 13.52
N LEU A 82 4.32 18.68 14.26
CA LEU A 82 5.48 17.99 13.70
C LEU A 82 5.07 16.96 12.65
N THR A 83 4.01 16.20 12.92
CA THR A 83 3.51 15.21 11.97
C THR A 83 2.82 15.88 10.78
N SER A 84 2.03 16.94 11.00
CA SER A 84 1.33 17.66 9.93
C SER A 84 2.27 18.42 9.01
N ALA A 85 3.45 18.82 9.50
CA ALA A 85 4.50 19.40 8.67
C ALA A 85 5.10 18.39 7.69
N ARG A 86 5.03 17.09 8.01
CA ARG A 86 5.53 16.00 7.16
C ARG A 86 4.44 15.34 6.32
N TYR A 87 3.21 15.32 6.82
CA TYR A 87 2.07 14.63 6.19
C TYR A 87 0.84 15.52 6.22
N THR A 88 0.25 15.76 5.05
CA THR A 88 -0.99 16.53 4.89
C THR A 88 -2.16 15.80 5.58
N GLY A 89 -3.26 16.51 5.89
CA GLY A 89 -4.48 15.88 6.45
C GLY A 89 -4.49 15.53 7.93
N VAL A 90 -3.33 15.24 8.55
CA VAL A 90 -3.20 14.76 9.94
C VAL A 90 -3.92 15.63 10.98
N ALA A 91 -3.84 16.96 10.83
CA ALA A 91 -4.50 17.88 11.76
C ALA A 91 -6.03 17.75 11.73
N GLN A 92 -6.61 17.56 10.54
CA GLN A 92 -8.06 17.36 10.41
C GLN A 92 -8.49 16.00 10.95
N MET A 93 -7.71 14.94 10.69
CA MET A 93 -7.95 13.62 11.27
C MET A 93 -7.92 13.65 12.79
N PHE A 94 -6.93 14.35 13.36
CA PHE A 94 -6.81 14.50 14.80
C PHE A 94 -8.09 15.11 15.41
N LEU A 95 -8.63 16.17 14.78
CA LEU A 95 -9.84 16.86 15.24
C LEU A 95 -11.13 16.05 15.04
N ARG A 96 -11.18 15.14 14.06
CA ARG A 96 -12.35 14.28 13.81
C ARG A 96 -12.35 13.00 14.66
N ASP A 97 -11.20 12.61 15.21
CA ASP A 97 -11.08 11.41 16.01
C ASP A 97 -11.88 11.49 17.32
N ARG A 98 -12.79 10.54 17.52
CA ARG A 98 -13.71 10.51 18.67
C ARG A 98 -12.97 10.43 20.00
N THR A 99 -11.83 9.76 20.06
CA THR A 99 -11.06 9.61 21.30
C THR A 99 -10.42 10.93 21.68
N ASN A 100 -9.80 11.63 20.72
CA ASN A 100 -9.21 12.95 20.95
C ASN A 100 -10.25 13.96 21.43
N VAL A 101 -11.40 14.03 20.75
CA VAL A 101 -12.51 14.91 21.13
C VAL A 101 -13.04 14.56 22.53
N SER A 102 -13.21 13.28 22.84
CA SER A 102 -13.74 12.84 24.14
C SER A 102 -12.80 13.18 25.30
N VAL A 103 -11.49 12.98 25.15
CA VAL A 103 -10.50 13.31 26.19
C VAL A 103 -10.43 14.83 26.38
N MET A 104 -10.44 15.61 25.29
CA MET A 104 -10.43 17.07 25.39
C MET A 104 -11.70 17.59 26.07
N ALA A 105 -12.87 17.06 25.69
CA ALA A 105 -14.15 17.40 26.29
C ALA A 105 -14.18 17.04 27.79
N TYR A 106 -13.65 15.88 28.18
CA TYR A 106 -13.54 15.45 29.57
C TYR A 106 -12.83 16.49 30.44
N TYR A 107 -11.66 16.96 30.02
CA TYR A 107 -10.90 17.96 30.77
C TYR A 107 -11.59 19.32 30.82
N VAL A 108 -12.15 19.78 29.69
CA VAL A 108 -12.88 21.06 29.64
C VAL A 108 -14.09 21.03 30.58
N VAL A 109 -14.89 19.95 30.53
CA VAL A 109 -16.05 19.78 31.43
C VAL A 109 -15.61 19.71 32.88
N THR A 110 -14.55 18.97 33.20
CA THR A 110 -14.04 18.85 34.57
C THR A 110 -13.53 20.20 35.10
N CYS A 111 -12.89 21.02 34.27
CA CYS A 111 -12.49 22.39 34.63
C CYS A 111 -13.70 23.28 34.93
N VAL A 112 -14.73 23.27 34.06
CA VAL A 112 -15.96 24.06 34.27
C VAL A 112 -16.69 23.64 35.54
N VAL A 113 -16.80 22.34 35.78
CA VAL A 113 -17.39 21.79 37.02
C VAL A 113 -16.57 22.20 38.24
N GLY A 114 -15.23 22.19 38.17
CA GLY A 114 -14.36 22.63 39.25
C GLY A 114 -14.55 24.12 39.60
N VAL A 115 -14.66 24.99 38.59
CA VAL A 115 -14.95 26.42 38.80
C VAL A 115 -16.34 26.61 39.39
N ALA A 116 -17.37 25.95 38.82
CA ALA A 116 -18.73 26.03 39.37
C ALA A 116 -18.80 25.54 40.83
N LEU A 117 -18.06 24.48 41.16
CA LEU A 117 -17.95 23.96 42.51
C LEU A 117 -17.30 24.98 43.46
N SER A 118 -16.21 25.64 43.04
CA SER A 118 -15.56 26.68 43.86
C SER A 118 -16.48 27.86 44.19
N LEU A 119 -17.38 28.23 43.26
CA LEU A 119 -18.37 29.30 43.45
C LEU A 119 -19.57 28.86 44.30
N SER A 120 -19.77 27.55 44.49
CA SER A 120 -20.91 26.99 45.24
C SER A 120 -20.63 26.79 46.73
N LEU A 121 -19.39 26.97 47.19
CA LEU A 121 -19.00 26.82 48.59
C LEU A 121 -19.49 28.02 49.41
N HIS A 122 -20.27 27.75 50.45
CA HIS A 122 -20.76 28.74 51.41
C HIS A 122 -20.36 28.32 52.83
N SER A 123 -20.33 29.25 53.79
CA SER A 123 -19.97 28.96 55.19
C SER A 123 -20.82 27.86 55.82
N ASP A 124 -22.07 27.72 55.38
CA ASP A 124 -23.06 26.83 55.99
C ASP A 124 -23.36 25.60 55.11
N PHE A 125 -22.80 25.54 53.89
CA PHE A 125 -23.10 24.50 52.92
C PHE A 125 -21.87 24.06 52.12
N VAL A 126 -21.54 22.77 52.25
CA VAL A 126 -20.52 22.10 51.44
C VAL A 126 -21.19 21.00 50.61
N PRO A 127 -21.21 21.10 49.27
CA PRO A 127 -21.78 20.09 48.39
C PRO A 127 -20.87 18.85 48.32
N ARG A 128 -20.92 18.00 49.35
CA ARG A 128 -20.01 16.86 49.55
C ARG A 128 -19.93 15.92 48.34
N ALA A 129 -21.07 15.64 47.72
CA ALA A 129 -21.13 14.79 46.53
C ALA A 129 -20.36 15.41 45.34
N ALA A 130 -20.45 16.73 45.16
CA ALA A 130 -19.74 17.43 44.09
C ALA A 130 -18.23 17.49 44.37
N VAL A 131 -17.83 17.72 45.62
CA VAL A 131 -16.41 17.65 46.05
C VAL A 131 -15.82 16.27 45.79
N LEU A 132 -16.50 15.20 46.22
CA LEU A 132 -16.04 13.82 45.99
C LEU A 132 -15.98 13.48 44.49
N THR A 133 -16.98 13.92 43.72
CA THR A 133 -17.00 13.76 42.26
C THR A 133 -15.82 14.49 41.62
N MET A 134 -15.51 15.71 42.06
CA MET A 134 -14.37 16.48 41.56
C MET A 134 -13.02 15.85 41.93
N MET A 135 -12.88 15.33 43.15
CA MET A 135 -11.68 14.60 43.56
C MET A 135 -11.47 13.36 42.68
N PHE A 136 -12.53 12.59 42.44
CA PHE A 136 -12.47 11.43 41.56
C PHE A 136 -12.15 11.83 40.11
N ALA A 137 -12.81 12.85 39.57
CA ALA A 137 -12.54 13.35 38.22
C ALA A 137 -11.12 13.89 38.05
N CYS A 138 -10.57 14.58 39.06
CA CYS A 138 -9.19 15.05 39.03
C CYS A 138 -8.20 13.86 39.03
N ALA A 139 -8.41 12.88 39.92
CA ALA A 139 -7.58 11.67 39.97
C ALA A 139 -7.65 10.87 38.67
N LEU A 140 -8.85 10.70 38.12
CA LEU A 140 -9.07 10.03 36.85
C LEU A 140 -8.41 10.79 35.69
N GLY A 141 -8.46 12.12 35.68
CA GLY A 141 -7.76 12.94 34.70
C GLY A 141 -6.25 12.67 34.70
N LEU A 142 -5.62 12.71 35.87
CA LEU A 142 -4.19 12.40 36.00
C LEU A 142 -3.85 11.00 35.47
N VAL A 143 -4.68 9.99 35.75
CA VAL A 143 -4.47 8.62 35.28
C VAL A 143 -4.69 8.48 33.77
N ILE A 144 -5.64 9.20 33.18
CA ILE A 144 -5.95 9.17 31.74
C ILE A 144 -4.87 9.85 30.90
N MET A 145 -4.16 10.84 31.44
CA MET A 145 -3.16 11.63 30.71
C MET A 145 -2.13 10.77 29.98
N LEU A 146 -1.49 9.82 30.66
CA LEU A 146 -0.41 9.03 30.07
C LEU A 146 -0.88 8.00 29.01
N PRO A 147 -1.96 7.21 29.25
CA PRO A 147 -2.59 6.40 28.22
C PRO A 147 -3.02 7.21 26.99
N TYR A 148 -3.49 8.44 27.21
CA TYR A 148 -3.85 9.34 26.11
C TYR A 148 -2.63 9.76 25.29
N PHE A 149 -1.51 10.12 25.92
CA PHE A 149 -0.28 10.38 25.16
C PHE A 149 0.17 9.15 24.36
N ALA A 150 0.17 7.96 24.97
CA ALA A 150 0.50 6.73 24.25
C ALA A 150 -0.45 6.48 23.08
N TYR A 151 -1.74 6.81 23.23
CA TYR A 151 -2.72 6.76 22.14
C TYR A 151 -2.35 7.75 21.02
N VAL A 152 -2.09 9.01 21.34
CA VAL A 152 -1.74 10.05 20.35
C VAL A 152 -0.43 9.71 19.62
N PHE A 153 0.59 9.20 20.32
CA PHE A 153 1.82 8.74 19.67
C PHE A 153 1.57 7.64 18.64
N ARG A 154 0.74 6.65 18.98
CA ARG A 154 0.35 5.58 18.05
C ARG A 154 -0.53 6.11 16.93
N PHE A 155 -1.42 7.05 17.23
CA PHE A 155 -2.30 7.69 16.25
C PHE A 155 -1.48 8.41 15.17
N LEU A 156 -0.42 9.11 15.57
CA LEU A 156 0.46 9.88 14.68
C LEU A 156 1.59 9.05 14.04
N GLU A 157 1.73 7.79 14.43
CA GLU A 157 2.71 6.89 13.83
C GLU A 157 2.35 6.66 12.34
N PRO A 158 3.25 6.95 11.38
CA PRO A 158 2.89 7.00 9.96
C PRO A 158 2.30 5.70 9.41
N VAL A 159 2.77 4.54 9.90
CA VAL A 159 2.24 3.24 9.51
C VAL A 159 0.77 3.07 9.93
N ASN A 160 0.42 3.57 11.11
CA ASN A 160 -0.96 3.54 11.60
C ASN A 160 -1.84 4.58 10.89
N LEU A 161 -1.26 5.71 10.49
CA LEU A 161 -1.95 6.72 9.67
C LEU A 161 -2.35 6.14 8.31
N VAL A 162 -1.40 5.54 7.60
CA VAL A 162 -1.63 4.87 6.31
C VAL A 162 -2.73 3.81 6.42
N ALA A 163 -2.62 2.91 7.39
CA ALA A 163 -3.61 1.84 7.60
C ALA A 163 -5.01 2.39 7.93
N ARG A 164 -5.09 3.55 8.60
CA ARG A 164 -6.36 4.21 8.91
C ARG A 164 -6.98 4.83 7.66
N ILE A 165 -6.20 5.58 6.88
CA ILE A 165 -6.65 6.20 5.63
C ILE A 165 -7.23 5.12 4.71
N GLU A 166 -6.49 4.02 4.53
CA GLU A 166 -6.92 2.89 3.72
C GLU A 166 -8.25 2.30 4.23
N ALA A 167 -8.33 1.97 5.53
CA ALA A 167 -9.50 1.31 6.11
C ALA A 167 -10.74 2.20 6.10
N GLU A 168 -10.60 3.49 6.41
CA GLU A 168 -11.68 4.47 6.37
C GLU A 168 -12.16 4.69 4.94
N ALA A 169 -11.24 4.92 3.98
CA ALA A 169 -11.59 5.10 2.58
C ALA A 169 -12.28 3.86 1.97
N ALA A 170 -11.77 2.66 2.24
CA ALA A 170 -12.37 1.42 1.76
C ALA A 170 -13.79 1.20 2.34
N ALA A 171 -13.99 1.56 3.61
CA ALA A 171 -15.30 1.47 4.26
C ALA A 171 -16.29 2.49 3.67
N ASP A 172 -15.87 3.74 3.53
CA ASP A 172 -16.68 4.85 3.01
C ASP A 172 -17.07 4.61 1.55
N VAL A 173 -16.13 4.17 0.71
CA VAL A 173 -16.43 3.83 -0.69
C VAL A 173 -17.38 2.65 -0.78
N ARG A 174 -17.22 1.62 0.06
CA ARG A 174 -18.13 0.47 0.07
C ARG A 174 -19.57 0.89 0.42
N GLU A 175 -19.73 1.73 1.43
CA GLU A 175 -21.05 2.23 1.83
C GLU A 175 -21.64 3.14 0.75
N ALA A 176 -20.89 4.12 0.28
CA ALA A 176 -21.40 5.12 -0.64
C ALA A 176 -21.60 4.61 -2.07
N ALA A 177 -20.71 3.76 -2.59
CA ALA A 177 -20.87 3.20 -3.93
C ALA A 177 -22.13 2.34 -4.05
N THR A 178 -22.57 1.71 -2.94
CA THR A 178 -23.79 0.89 -2.90
C THR A 178 -25.01 1.64 -2.37
N ALA A 179 -24.87 2.92 -2.02
CA ALA A 179 -25.98 3.76 -1.59
C ALA A 179 -26.99 3.99 -2.73
N ARG A 180 -28.23 4.30 -2.37
CA ARG A 180 -29.30 4.62 -3.34
C ARG A 180 -29.54 6.11 -3.49
N ASP A 181 -29.10 6.90 -2.52
CA ASP A 181 -29.25 8.35 -2.52
C ASP A 181 -28.18 9.03 -3.39
N GLN A 182 -28.61 9.93 -4.27
CA GLN A 182 -27.72 10.61 -5.22
C GLN A 182 -26.71 11.51 -4.49
N GLN A 183 -27.15 12.20 -3.45
CA GLN A 183 -26.30 13.14 -2.73
C GLN A 183 -25.18 12.40 -2.00
N THR A 184 -25.50 11.26 -1.39
CA THR A 184 -24.52 10.38 -0.72
C THR A 184 -23.46 9.87 -1.71
N ILE A 185 -23.87 9.39 -2.89
CA ILE A 185 -22.94 8.93 -3.94
C ILE A 185 -22.01 10.07 -4.40
N SER A 186 -22.59 11.23 -4.72
CA SER A 186 -21.81 12.38 -5.22
C SER A 186 -20.84 12.93 -4.17
N ASN A 187 -21.26 12.98 -2.90
CA ASN A 187 -20.43 13.50 -1.81
C ASN A 187 -19.28 12.56 -1.43
N ALA A 188 -19.35 11.27 -1.81
CA ALA A 188 -18.35 10.28 -1.43
C ALA A 188 -17.19 10.12 -2.42
N GLN A 189 -17.34 10.60 -3.67
CA GLN A 189 -16.26 10.55 -4.65
C GLN A 189 -15.06 11.42 -4.23
N GLN A 190 -15.31 12.60 -3.66
CA GLN A 190 -14.26 13.53 -3.24
C GLN A 190 -13.41 12.97 -2.07
N PRO A 191 -13.99 12.41 -0.99
CA PRO A 191 -13.23 11.68 0.03
C PRO A 191 -12.39 10.53 -0.52
N ALA A 192 -12.91 9.76 -1.49
CA ALA A 192 -12.16 8.66 -2.11
C ALA A 192 -10.91 9.16 -2.85
N VAL A 193 -11.04 10.26 -3.60
CA VAL A 193 -9.93 10.94 -4.28
C VAL A 193 -8.94 11.50 -3.26
N ALA A 194 -9.42 12.17 -2.22
CA ALA A 194 -8.59 12.77 -1.19
C ALA A 194 -7.76 11.71 -0.44
N ALA A 195 -8.33 10.54 -0.14
CA ALA A 195 -7.61 9.44 0.48
C ALA A 195 -6.47 8.92 -0.40
N LEU A 196 -6.70 8.79 -1.71
CA LEU A 196 -5.65 8.41 -2.66
C LEU A 196 -4.53 9.46 -2.70
N GLU A 197 -4.88 10.75 -2.73
CA GLU A 197 -3.91 11.85 -2.75
C GLU A 197 -3.12 11.93 -1.44
N GLU A 198 -3.76 11.70 -0.29
CA GLU A 198 -3.08 11.68 1.00
C GLU A 198 -2.10 10.50 1.11
N LEU A 199 -2.47 9.31 0.60
CA LEU A 199 -1.54 8.18 0.51
C LEU A 199 -0.37 8.47 -0.43
N THR A 200 -0.61 9.14 -1.55
CA THR A 200 0.46 9.61 -2.46
C THR A 200 1.39 10.59 -1.76
N ASP A 201 0.85 11.60 -1.09
CA ASP A 201 1.64 12.61 -0.35
C ASP A 201 2.50 11.94 0.73
N ILE A 202 1.95 10.99 1.49
CA ILE A 202 2.71 10.21 2.48
C ILE A 202 3.83 9.43 1.78
N THR A 203 3.55 8.84 0.62
CA THR A 203 4.54 8.10 -0.17
C THR A 203 5.67 9.02 -0.64
N SER A 204 5.37 10.13 -1.28
CA SER A 204 6.34 11.12 -1.79
C SER A 204 7.21 11.71 -0.68
N ASN A 205 6.60 12.13 0.43
CA ASN A 205 7.33 12.62 1.60
C ASN A 205 8.23 11.53 2.22
N SER A 206 7.82 10.27 2.15
CA SER A 206 8.62 9.14 2.63
C SER A 206 9.76 8.78 1.66
N ILE A 207 9.56 8.85 0.35
CA ILE A 207 10.61 8.72 -0.68
C ILE A 207 11.67 9.81 -0.46
N SER A 208 11.22 11.07 -0.34
CA SER A 208 12.08 12.22 -0.09
C SER A 208 12.86 12.10 1.23
N GLY A 209 12.21 11.56 2.26
CA GLY A 209 12.83 11.23 3.55
C GLY A 209 13.64 9.93 3.59
N LYS A 210 13.74 9.19 2.47
CA LYS A 210 14.38 7.86 2.34
C LYS A 210 13.84 6.81 3.31
N ASP A 211 12.59 6.94 3.73
CA ASP A 211 11.90 5.97 4.57
C ASP A 211 11.20 4.93 3.70
N LYS A 212 11.95 3.88 3.36
CA LYS A 212 11.45 2.79 2.51
C LYS A 212 10.26 2.07 3.13
N ILE A 213 10.21 1.94 4.46
CA ILE A 213 9.15 1.18 5.13
C ILE A 213 7.81 1.92 4.99
N ILE A 214 7.78 3.21 5.30
CA ILE A 214 6.55 3.99 5.19
C ILE A 214 6.13 4.15 3.72
N ALA A 215 7.08 4.43 2.82
CA ALA A 215 6.78 4.54 1.39
C ALA A 215 6.18 3.24 0.83
N SER A 216 6.77 2.09 1.14
CA SER A 216 6.22 0.80 0.69
C SER A 216 4.82 0.54 1.28
N ARG A 217 4.59 0.86 2.55
CA ARG A 217 3.27 0.70 3.19
C ARG A 217 2.19 1.57 2.55
N ALA A 218 2.52 2.81 2.21
CA ALA A 218 1.57 3.73 1.56
C ALA A 218 1.25 3.31 0.12
N VAL A 219 2.24 2.80 -0.62
CA VAL A 219 2.03 2.20 -1.96
C VAL A 219 1.14 0.97 -1.87
N ASP A 220 1.40 0.07 -0.91
CA ASP A 220 0.57 -1.12 -0.66
C ASP A 220 -0.88 -0.73 -0.35
N ALA A 221 -1.09 0.29 0.50
CA ALA A 221 -2.41 0.76 0.89
C ALA A 221 -3.26 1.24 -0.30
N ILE A 222 -2.65 1.87 -1.32
CA ILE A 222 -3.36 2.26 -2.54
C ILE A 222 -3.90 1.01 -3.26
N LYS A 223 -3.11 -0.06 -3.37
CA LYS A 223 -3.54 -1.33 -3.98
C LYS A 223 -4.59 -2.01 -3.12
N ASP A 224 -4.40 -2.09 -1.81
CA ASP A 224 -5.35 -2.74 -0.91
C ASP A 224 -6.72 -2.03 -0.94
N PHE A 225 -6.73 -0.69 -1.00
CA PHE A 225 -7.94 0.10 -1.21
C PHE A 225 -8.66 -0.26 -2.53
N ILE A 226 -7.94 -0.31 -3.66
CA ILE A 226 -8.53 -0.65 -4.96
C ILE A 226 -9.01 -2.10 -5.02
N VAL A 227 -8.24 -3.05 -4.49
CA VAL A 227 -8.64 -4.46 -4.46
C VAL A 227 -9.89 -4.64 -3.59
N ALA A 228 -10.00 -3.92 -2.46
CA ALA A 228 -11.21 -3.89 -1.65
C ALA A 228 -12.41 -3.32 -2.42
N TYR A 229 -12.21 -2.23 -3.16
CA TYR A 229 -13.24 -1.62 -4.01
C TYR A 229 -13.72 -2.57 -5.13
N LEU A 230 -12.82 -3.30 -5.79
CA LEU A 230 -13.20 -4.30 -6.81
C LEU A 230 -14.13 -5.39 -6.24
N GLY A 231 -14.08 -5.66 -4.93
CA GLY A 231 -14.99 -6.57 -4.23
C GLY A 231 -16.44 -6.06 -4.09
N VAL A 232 -16.69 -4.77 -4.31
CA VAL A 232 -18.01 -4.13 -4.17
C VAL A 232 -18.49 -3.47 -5.47
N LYS A 233 -17.60 -3.24 -6.43
CA LYS A 233 -17.86 -2.57 -7.71
C LYS A 233 -19.07 -3.11 -8.46
N ASN A 234 -19.25 -4.44 -8.51
CA ASN A 234 -20.38 -5.07 -9.21
C ASN A 234 -21.76 -4.77 -8.58
N ARG A 235 -21.79 -4.26 -7.35
CA ARG A 235 -22.99 -3.82 -6.64
C ARG A 235 -23.14 -2.30 -6.61
N ALA A 236 -22.17 -1.57 -7.16
CA ALA A 236 -22.21 -0.12 -7.16
C ALA A 236 -23.34 0.41 -8.05
N ASP A 237 -23.95 1.50 -7.63
CA ASP A 237 -24.98 2.19 -8.40
C ASP A 237 -24.36 2.83 -9.66
N GLU A 238 -25.09 2.88 -10.77
CA GLU A 238 -24.54 3.43 -12.02
C GLU A 238 -24.08 4.88 -11.90
N ARG A 239 -24.70 5.63 -10.99
CA ARG A 239 -24.39 7.04 -10.72
C ARG A 239 -23.02 7.21 -10.04
N TRP A 240 -22.51 6.16 -9.38
CA TRP A 240 -21.15 6.16 -8.82
C TRP A 240 -20.07 6.25 -9.90
N PHE A 241 -20.35 5.77 -11.12
CA PHE A 241 -19.39 5.77 -12.21
C PHE A 241 -19.41 7.06 -13.03
N LYS A 242 -20.33 7.98 -12.75
CA LYS A 242 -20.36 9.31 -13.35
C LYS A 242 -19.41 10.23 -12.62
N ILE A 243 -18.53 10.91 -13.34
CA ILE A 243 -17.55 11.82 -12.73
C ILE A 243 -18.32 13.05 -12.27
N GLY A 244 -18.57 13.14 -10.97
CA GLY A 244 -19.34 14.22 -10.37
C GLY A 244 -18.61 15.56 -10.39
N ASP A 245 -19.36 16.65 -10.30
CA ASP A 245 -18.80 18.02 -10.33
C ASP A 245 -17.73 18.23 -9.25
N GLY A 246 -17.88 17.59 -8.08
CA GLY A 246 -16.94 17.71 -6.96
C GLY A 246 -15.55 17.11 -7.20
N ILE A 247 -15.39 16.19 -8.14
CA ILE A 247 -14.09 15.64 -8.54
C ILE A 247 -13.66 16.11 -9.93
N ARG A 248 -14.56 16.67 -10.72
CA ARG A 248 -14.27 17.11 -12.09
C ARG A 248 -13.20 18.19 -12.18
N ASP A 249 -13.14 19.05 -11.15
CA ASP A 249 -12.14 20.11 -11.04
C ASP A 249 -10.76 19.61 -10.54
N ASN A 250 -10.65 18.31 -10.21
CA ASN A 250 -9.36 17.74 -9.85
C ASN A 250 -8.40 17.78 -11.05
N PRO A 251 -7.14 18.23 -10.87
CA PRO A 251 -6.20 18.41 -11.97
C PRO A 251 -6.00 17.18 -12.86
N ASP A 252 -6.10 15.96 -12.30
CA ASP A 252 -5.96 14.72 -13.06
C ASP A 252 -7.10 14.52 -14.08
N PHE A 253 -8.32 14.96 -13.75
CA PHE A 253 -9.47 14.86 -14.67
C PHE A 253 -9.56 16.07 -15.60
N VAL A 254 -9.20 17.26 -15.13
CA VAL A 254 -9.17 18.49 -15.95
C VAL A 254 -8.17 18.39 -17.09
N ALA A 255 -7.00 17.79 -16.85
CA ALA A 255 -5.96 17.63 -17.86
C ALA A 255 -6.27 16.55 -18.91
N MET A 256 -7.35 15.79 -18.72
CA MET A 256 -7.70 14.67 -19.59
C MET A 256 -8.53 15.13 -20.79
N ASP A 257 -8.35 14.45 -21.93
CA ASP A 257 -9.21 14.65 -23.09
C ASP A 257 -10.69 14.28 -22.77
N PRO A 258 -11.68 15.09 -23.18
CA PRO A 258 -13.09 14.82 -22.89
C PRO A 258 -13.61 13.46 -23.38
N GLU A 259 -13.07 12.90 -24.47
CA GLU A 259 -13.42 11.57 -24.94
C GLU A 259 -12.92 10.51 -23.96
N SER A 260 -11.69 10.65 -23.46
CA SER A 260 -11.11 9.74 -22.47
C SER A 260 -11.89 9.74 -21.16
N LEU A 261 -12.40 10.90 -20.72
CA LEU A 261 -13.30 10.97 -19.54
C LEU A 261 -14.58 10.17 -19.75
N ARG A 262 -15.19 10.25 -20.95
CA ARG A 262 -16.39 9.46 -21.28
C ARG A 262 -16.12 7.97 -21.31
N VAL A 263 -14.94 7.55 -21.78
CA VAL A 263 -14.52 6.15 -21.75
C VAL A 263 -14.40 5.66 -20.30
N LEU A 264 -13.81 6.43 -19.39
CA LEU A 264 -13.75 6.06 -17.96
C LEU A 264 -15.13 5.86 -17.33
N GLU A 265 -16.10 6.71 -17.67
CA GLU A 265 -17.48 6.56 -17.20
C GLU A 265 -18.17 5.33 -17.82
N ALA A 266 -17.99 5.11 -19.12
CA ALA A 266 -18.61 4.00 -19.85
C ALA A 266 -18.06 2.65 -19.37
N ASP A 267 -16.75 2.58 -19.20
CA ASP A 267 -16.02 1.39 -18.75
C ASP A 267 -16.13 1.18 -17.24
N LYS A 268 -16.70 2.15 -16.52
CA LYS A 268 -16.90 2.10 -15.07
C LYS A 268 -15.57 1.96 -14.31
N THR A 269 -14.52 2.66 -14.73
CA THR A 269 -13.12 2.48 -14.24
C THR A 269 -12.47 3.73 -13.65
N TRP A 270 -13.22 4.80 -13.37
CA TRP A 270 -12.63 6.09 -12.96
C TRP A 270 -11.78 6.00 -11.68
N LEU A 271 -12.18 5.18 -10.69
CA LEU A 271 -11.49 5.11 -9.40
C LEU A 271 -10.19 4.30 -9.52
N GLU A 272 -10.23 3.17 -10.23
CA GLU A 272 -9.04 2.37 -10.54
C GLU A 272 -8.05 3.19 -11.37
N TRP A 273 -8.56 3.98 -12.33
CA TRP A 273 -7.75 4.90 -13.11
C TRP A 273 -7.07 5.95 -12.22
N LYS A 274 -7.81 6.59 -11.31
CA LYS A 274 -7.23 7.60 -10.41
C LYS A 274 -6.13 7.01 -9.52
N ALA A 275 -6.33 5.80 -8.99
CA ALA A 275 -5.31 5.14 -8.16
C ALA A 275 -4.06 4.75 -8.96
N LEU A 276 -4.22 4.13 -10.13
CA LEU A 276 -3.08 3.80 -10.99
C LEU A 276 -2.37 5.06 -11.53
N ARG A 277 -3.11 6.17 -11.68
CA ARG A 277 -2.55 7.49 -11.98
C ARG A 277 -1.68 8.01 -10.85
N GLN A 278 -2.07 7.82 -9.59
CA GLN A 278 -1.21 8.14 -8.44
C GLN A 278 0.10 7.35 -8.48
N TYR A 279 0.03 6.05 -8.77
CA TYR A 279 1.22 5.22 -8.98
C TYR A 279 2.13 5.77 -10.08
N LEU A 280 1.60 6.29 -11.18
CA LEU A 280 2.44 6.88 -12.23
C LEU A 280 3.20 8.12 -11.74
N GLY A 281 2.58 8.95 -10.90
CA GLY A 281 3.25 10.08 -10.25
C GLY A 281 4.37 9.62 -9.31
N ILE A 282 4.05 8.70 -8.41
CA ILE A 282 5.01 8.12 -7.45
C ILE A 282 6.18 7.44 -8.19
N TYR A 283 5.88 6.70 -9.26
CA TYR A 283 6.87 5.98 -10.06
C TYR A 283 7.91 6.95 -10.67
N ALA A 284 7.46 8.11 -11.15
CA ALA A 284 8.34 9.12 -11.70
C ALA A 284 9.27 9.72 -10.64
N GLU A 285 8.77 9.98 -9.42
CA GLU A 285 9.55 10.50 -8.30
C GLU A 285 10.56 9.47 -7.77
N ALA A 286 10.13 8.21 -7.63
CA ALA A 286 10.96 7.13 -7.11
C ALA A 286 12.05 6.67 -8.09
N GLN A 287 11.89 6.91 -9.40
CA GLN A 287 12.79 6.40 -10.45
C GLN A 287 14.27 6.68 -10.21
N ASN A 288 14.63 7.82 -9.62
CA ASN A 288 16.02 8.21 -9.34
C ASN A 288 16.40 8.03 -7.87
N ASN A 289 15.45 8.19 -6.95
CA ASN A 289 15.73 8.26 -5.52
C ASN A 289 15.57 6.91 -4.81
N MET A 290 14.57 6.12 -5.20
CA MET A 290 14.23 4.87 -4.55
C MET A 290 13.61 3.86 -5.54
N PRO A 291 14.38 3.31 -6.49
CA PRO A 291 13.87 2.44 -7.56
C PRO A 291 13.14 1.18 -7.09
N ASP A 292 13.38 0.74 -5.84
CA ASP A 292 12.66 -0.38 -5.23
C ASP A 292 11.14 -0.13 -5.15
N ILE A 293 10.72 1.13 -5.02
CA ILE A 293 9.30 1.51 -5.06
C ILE A 293 8.72 1.31 -6.46
N ASN A 294 9.49 1.55 -7.53
CA ASN A 294 9.04 1.29 -8.89
C ASN A 294 8.77 -0.20 -9.11
N TYR A 295 9.55 -1.07 -8.48
CA TYR A 295 9.28 -2.49 -8.50
C TYR A 295 8.00 -2.85 -7.74
N LEU A 296 7.80 -2.27 -6.55
CA LEU A 296 6.59 -2.47 -5.76
C LEU A 296 5.33 -2.01 -6.51
N ILE A 297 5.36 -0.84 -7.16
CA ILE A 297 4.26 -0.35 -8.00
C ILE A 297 3.91 -1.35 -9.10
N ALA A 298 4.90 -1.96 -9.74
CA ALA A 298 4.65 -2.99 -10.77
C ALA A 298 4.04 -4.27 -10.18
N ILE A 299 4.47 -4.68 -8.98
CA ILE A 299 3.89 -5.81 -8.24
C ILE A 299 2.42 -5.52 -7.90
N ASP A 300 2.14 -4.33 -7.38
CA ASP A 300 0.82 -3.93 -6.92
C ASP A 300 -0.14 -3.73 -8.08
N THR A 301 0.33 -3.16 -9.19
CA THR A 301 -0.44 -3.06 -10.44
C THR A 301 -0.79 -4.44 -10.99
N ARG A 302 0.13 -5.41 -10.93
CA ARG A 302 -0.18 -6.82 -11.25
C ARG A 302 -1.27 -7.36 -10.33
N TYR A 303 -1.19 -7.13 -9.02
CA TYR A 303 -2.23 -7.61 -8.09
C TYR A 303 -3.60 -7.00 -8.36
N VAL A 304 -3.67 -5.71 -8.73
CA VAL A 304 -4.93 -5.09 -9.19
C VAL A 304 -5.44 -5.78 -10.46
N GLY A 305 -4.57 -6.05 -11.44
CA GLY A 305 -4.92 -6.79 -12.66
C GLY A 305 -5.40 -8.23 -12.39
N GLU A 306 -4.73 -8.96 -11.50
CA GLU A 306 -5.13 -10.31 -11.08
C GLU A 306 -6.47 -10.31 -10.34
N ALA A 307 -6.71 -9.33 -9.48
CA ALA A 307 -7.99 -9.14 -8.80
C ALA A 307 -9.12 -8.84 -9.80
N ALA A 308 -8.87 -7.98 -10.79
CA ALA A 308 -9.81 -7.69 -11.87
C ALA A 308 -10.11 -8.93 -12.71
N LEU A 309 -9.08 -9.70 -13.08
CA LEU A 309 -9.22 -10.96 -13.80
C LEU A 309 -10.09 -11.96 -13.02
N ALA A 310 -9.88 -12.10 -11.70
CA ALA A 310 -10.69 -12.96 -10.84
C ALA A 310 -12.17 -12.54 -10.76
N LYS A 311 -12.49 -11.28 -11.10
CA LYS A 311 -13.86 -10.74 -11.18
C LYS A 311 -14.41 -10.68 -12.62
N ASN A 312 -13.64 -11.13 -13.62
CA ASN A 312 -13.95 -10.97 -15.05
C ASN A 312 -14.14 -9.49 -15.47
N ASP A 313 -13.47 -8.55 -14.81
CA ASP A 313 -13.48 -7.14 -15.18
C ASP A 313 -12.39 -6.87 -16.23
N GLN A 314 -12.76 -6.98 -17.50
CA GLN A 314 -11.83 -6.79 -18.62
C GLN A 314 -11.31 -5.36 -18.73
N HIS A 315 -12.13 -4.35 -18.40
CA HIS A 315 -11.71 -2.94 -18.53
C HIS A 315 -10.65 -2.57 -17.49
N VAL A 316 -10.76 -3.06 -16.24
CA VAL A 316 -9.72 -2.83 -15.23
C VAL A 316 -8.46 -3.64 -15.54
N LEU A 317 -8.60 -4.86 -16.04
CA LEU A 317 -7.45 -5.63 -16.53
C LEU A 317 -6.74 -4.90 -17.68
N GLU A 318 -7.51 -4.30 -18.59
CA GLU A 318 -6.98 -3.46 -19.67
C GLU A 318 -6.19 -2.27 -19.13
N LEU A 319 -6.78 -1.60 -18.15
CA LEU A 319 -6.17 -0.46 -17.52
C LEU A 319 -4.85 -0.81 -16.82
N ALA A 320 -4.79 -1.93 -16.10
CA ALA A 320 -3.58 -2.39 -15.44
C ALA A 320 -2.42 -2.59 -16.43
N PHE A 321 -2.66 -3.22 -17.59
CA PHE A 321 -1.58 -3.37 -18.58
C PHE A 321 -1.21 -2.04 -19.25
N ARG A 322 -2.17 -1.11 -19.48
CA ARG A 322 -1.85 0.23 -20.02
C ARG A 322 -0.93 1.02 -19.09
N PHE A 323 -1.11 0.88 -17.78
CA PHE A 323 -0.20 1.47 -16.80
C PHE A 323 1.16 0.74 -16.75
N MET A 324 1.18 -0.59 -16.83
CA MET A 324 2.43 -1.35 -16.96
C MET A 324 3.25 -0.94 -18.21
N ASN A 325 2.57 -0.75 -19.34
CA ASN A 325 3.16 -0.19 -20.57
C ASN A 325 3.78 1.21 -20.32
N SER A 326 3.07 2.06 -19.56
CA SER A 326 3.55 3.40 -19.20
C SER A 326 4.79 3.35 -18.31
N TYR A 327 4.83 2.47 -17.31
CA TYR A 327 6.00 2.27 -16.44
C TYR A 327 7.22 1.78 -17.23
N LEU A 328 7.01 0.82 -18.14
CA LEU A 328 8.07 0.30 -18.99
C LEU A 328 8.61 1.41 -19.92
N ARG A 329 7.73 2.18 -20.56
CA ARG A 329 8.14 3.33 -21.37
C ARG A 329 8.94 4.37 -20.57
N ALA A 330 8.51 4.68 -19.35
CA ALA A 330 9.23 5.59 -18.47
C ALA A 330 10.63 5.06 -18.11
N ALA A 331 10.74 3.78 -17.73
CA ALA A 331 12.02 3.15 -17.42
C ALA A 331 12.97 3.12 -18.63
N LEU A 332 12.45 2.81 -19.83
CA LEU A 332 13.25 2.81 -21.06
C LEU A 332 13.75 4.21 -21.40
N ASN A 333 12.88 5.23 -21.32
CA ASN A 333 13.25 6.63 -21.56
C ASN A 333 14.34 7.11 -20.60
N ALA A 334 14.24 6.70 -19.32
CA ALA A 334 15.27 6.96 -18.32
C ALA A 334 16.52 6.07 -18.45
N ARG A 335 16.55 5.13 -19.41
CA ARG A 335 17.56 4.08 -19.58
C ARG A 335 17.81 3.27 -18.29
N ALA A 336 16.79 3.14 -17.45
CA ALA A 336 16.83 2.46 -16.17
C ALA A 336 16.67 0.94 -16.35
N VAL A 337 17.71 0.29 -16.88
CA VAL A 337 17.71 -1.13 -17.28
C VAL A 337 17.19 -2.07 -16.19
N ARG A 338 17.64 -1.90 -14.92
CA ARG A 338 17.17 -2.70 -13.79
C ARG A 338 15.68 -2.50 -13.49
N THR A 339 15.18 -1.28 -13.62
CA THR A 339 13.76 -1.00 -13.41
C THR A 339 12.92 -1.64 -14.50
N ALA A 340 13.32 -1.50 -15.77
CA ALA A 340 12.66 -2.14 -16.91
C ALA A 340 12.65 -3.67 -16.76
N TYR A 341 13.78 -4.26 -16.36
CA TYR A 341 13.87 -5.68 -16.04
C TYR A 341 12.88 -6.10 -14.96
N ASN A 342 12.73 -5.33 -13.88
CA ASN A 342 11.79 -5.67 -12.80
C ASN A 342 10.32 -5.50 -13.22
N VAL A 343 9.97 -4.45 -13.98
CA VAL A 343 8.63 -4.26 -14.55
C VAL A 343 8.26 -5.38 -15.52
N LEU A 344 9.17 -5.78 -16.41
CA LEU A 344 8.95 -6.89 -17.35
C LEU A 344 8.63 -8.21 -16.65
N ASN A 345 9.19 -8.43 -15.46
CA ASN A 345 8.91 -9.66 -14.70
C ASN A 345 7.44 -9.68 -14.27
N GLN A 346 6.96 -8.56 -13.71
CA GLN A 346 5.59 -8.44 -13.25
C GLN A 346 4.61 -8.44 -14.44
N TYR A 347 5.04 -7.88 -15.58
CA TYR A 347 4.30 -7.97 -16.83
C TYR A 347 4.12 -9.43 -17.27
N ARG A 348 5.20 -10.20 -17.34
CA ARG A 348 5.15 -11.63 -17.67
C ARG A 348 4.21 -12.38 -16.74
N LEU A 349 4.34 -12.18 -15.43
CA LEU A 349 3.52 -12.87 -14.42
C LEU A 349 2.03 -12.50 -14.57
N LEU A 350 1.71 -11.25 -14.91
CA LEU A 350 0.33 -10.87 -15.21
C LEU A 350 -0.21 -11.60 -16.45
N VAL A 351 0.59 -11.72 -17.52
CA VAL A 351 0.21 -12.50 -18.71
C VAL A 351 0.04 -13.99 -18.39
N GLU A 352 0.90 -14.58 -17.56
CA GLU A 352 0.71 -15.96 -17.08
C GLU A 352 -0.61 -16.12 -16.33
N SER A 353 -0.97 -15.15 -15.49
CA SER A 353 -2.25 -15.12 -14.80
C SER A 353 -3.42 -15.02 -15.78
N MET A 354 -3.33 -14.21 -16.85
CA MET A 354 -4.33 -14.14 -17.91
C MET A 354 -4.50 -15.48 -18.65
N ILE A 355 -3.41 -16.16 -19.03
CA ILE A 355 -3.43 -17.49 -19.68
C ILE A 355 -4.12 -18.51 -18.75
N ARG A 356 -3.79 -18.49 -17.46
CA ARG A 356 -4.40 -19.38 -16.46
C ARG A 356 -5.90 -19.08 -16.31
N GLY A 357 -6.27 -17.81 -16.27
CA GLY A 357 -7.65 -17.35 -16.16
C GLY A 357 -8.48 -17.50 -17.44
N GLY A 358 -7.86 -17.83 -18.58
CA GLY A 358 -8.53 -17.96 -19.88
C GLY A 358 -8.85 -16.65 -20.58
N ALA A 359 -8.20 -15.55 -20.19
CA ALA A 359 -8.26 -14.27 -20.89
C ALA A 359 -7.28 -14.25 -22.08
N ASP A 360 -7.49 -15.18 -23.00
CA ASP A 360 -6.54 -15.54 -24.06
C ASP A 360 -6.20 -14.36 -24.99
N ASP A 361 -7.19 -13.59 -25.42
CA ASP A 361 -6.98 -12.41 -26.28
C ASP A 361 -6.16 -11.31 -25.58
N MET A 362 -6.42 -11.10 -24.28
CA MET A 362 -5.68 -10.12 -23.46
C MET A 362 -4.24 -10.56 -23.24
N ALA A 363 -4.01 -11.87 -23.03
CA ALA A 363 -2.68 -12.43 -22.90
C ALA A 363 -1.85 -12.23 -24.19
N ILE A 364 -2.47 -12.46 -25.35
CA ILE A 364 -1.85 -12.25 -26.66
C ILE A 364 -1.50 -10.77 -26.87
N GLU A 365 -2.39 -9.87 -26.50
CA GLU A 365 -2.12 -8.43 -26.59
C GLU A 365 -1.00 -8.00 -25.63
N GLY A 366 -0.92 -8.59 -24.43
CA GLY A 366 0.20 -8.42 -23.52
C GLY A 366 1.54 -8.82 -24.15
N VAL A 367 1.60 -9.98 -24.82
CA VAL A 367 2.81 -10.42 -25.53
C VAL A 367 3.16 -9.47 -26.68
N ARG A 368 2.17 -8.97 -27.42
CA ARG A 368 2.38 -7.97 -28.49
C ARG A 368 3.07 -6.72 -27.95
N HIS A 369 2.60 -6.18 -26.83
CA HIS A 369 3.23 -5.03 -26.19
C HIS A 369 4.65 -5.34 -25.71
N MET A 370 4.88 -6.50 -25.09
CA MET A 370 6.23 -6.92 -24.67
C MET A 370 7.21 -6.92 -25.86
N ILE A 371 6.79 -7.47 -27.01
CA ILE A 371 7.59 -7.49 -28.24
C ILE A 371 7.84 -6.07 -28.77
N TYR A 372 6.82 -5.21 -28.77
CA TYR A 372 6.98 -3.80 -29.14
C TYR A 372 8.05 -3.11 -28.29
N TYR A 373 8.03 -3.30 -26.98
CA TYR A 373 9.03 -2.73 -26.08
C TYR A 373 10.39 -3.42 -26.19
N GLY A 374 10.45 -4.70 -26.55
CA GLY A 374 11.70 -5.39 -26.90
C GLY A 374 12.38 -4.73 -28.10
N ARG A 375 11.63 -4.50 -29.19
CA ARG A 375 12.12 -3.79 -30.39
C ARG A 375 12.53 -2.36 -30.07
N THR A 376 11.71 -1.65 -29.29
CA THR A 376 12.01 -0.28 -28.85
C THR A 376 13.31 -0.24 -28.04
N SER A 377 13.51 -1.19 -27.13
CA SER A 377 14.73 -1.29 -26.32
C SER A 377 15.97 -1.51 -27.18
N TYR A 378 15.86 -2.32 -28.23
CA TYR A 378 16.95 -2.53 -29.18
C TYR A 378 17.30 -1.24 -29.92
N ASP A 379 16.31 -0.51 -30.43
CA ASP A 379 16.51 0.78 -31.11
C ASP A 379 17.18 1.82 -30.18
N MET A 380 16.94 1.70 -28.87
CA MET A 380 17.59 2.51 -27.83
C MET A 380 18.96 1.98 -27.39
N GLN A 381 19.44 0.89 -27.99
CA GLN A 381 20.69 0.18 -27.68
C GLN A 381 20.73 -0.44 -26.28
N LEU A 382 19.56 -0.81 -25.74
CA LEU A 382 19.39 -1.49 -24.46
C LEU A 382 19.28 -3.01 -24.70
N GLY A 383 20.38 -3.62 -25.17
CA GLY A 383 20.41 -5.03 -25.58
C GLY A 383 19.93 -6.01 -24.50
N PHE A 384 20.33 -5.80 -23.25
CA PHE A 384 19.89 -6.64 -22.12
C PHE A 384 18.37 -6.64 -21.91
N VAL A 385 17.69 -5.51 -22.13
CA VAL A 385 16.23 -5.44 -21.99
C VAL A 385 15.55 -6.19 -23.14
N THR A 386 16.11 -6.08 -24.35
CA THR A 386 15.64 -6.85 -25.52
C THR A 386 15.75 -8.35 -25.28
N GLU A 387 16.89 -8.80 -24.75
CA GLU A 387 17.12 -10.19 -24.38
C GLU A 387 16.19 -10.64 -23.24
N THR A 388 15.96 -9.79 -22.25
CA THR A 388 14.99 -10.06 -21.17
C THR A 388 13.59 -10.31 -21.73
N VAL A 389 13.11 -9.48 -22.66
CA VAL A 389 11.83 -9.69 -23.35
C VAL A 389 11.81 -11.02 -24.07
N ALA A 390 12.90 -11.38 -24.77
CA ALA A 390 12.97 -12.64 -25.50
C ALA A 390 12.83 -13.86 -24.58
N TYR A 391 13.54 -13.87 -23.45
CA TYR A 391 13.38 -14.93 -22.44
C TYR A 391 12.00 -14.94 -21.81
N ASP A 392 11.44 -13.76 -21.50
CA ASP A 392 10.11 -13.66 -20.89
C ASP A 392 9.01 -14.18 -21.84
N VAL A 393 9.05 -13.80 -23.12
CA VAL A 393 8.10 -14.30 -24.14
C VAL A 393 8.31 -15.79 -24.42
N SER A 394 9.56 -16.26 -24.45
CA SER A 394 9.88 -17.69 -24.55
C SER A 394 9.27 -18.50 -23.39
N ALA A 395 9.40 -18.00 -22.16
CA ALA A 395 8.76 -18.60 -20.99
C ALA A 395 7.22 -18.58 -21.07
N LEU A 396 6.62 -17.52 -21.63
CA LEU A 396 5.17 -17.46 -21.86
C LEU A 396 4.70 -18.49 -22.88
N CYS A 397 5.46 -18.73 -23.95
CA CYS A 397 5.16 -19.79 -24.91
C CYS A 397 5.20 -21.18 -24.26
N GLU A 398 6.26 -21.46 -23.48
CA GLU A 398 6.40 -22.70 -22.71
C GLU A 398 5.22 -22.87 -21.74
N PHE A 399 4.86 -21.81 -21.01
CA PHE A 399 3.75 -21.81 -20.06
C PHE A 399 2.40 -22.05 -20.75
N ALA A 400 2.10 -21.32 -21.83
CA ALA A 400 0.86 -21.47 -22.60
C ALA A 400 0.69 -22.89 -23.13
N HIS A 401 1.76 -23.46 -23.72
CA HIS A 401 1.77 -24.83 -24.20
C HIS A 401 1.52 -25.83 -23.06
N ALA A 402 2.17 -25.64 -21.90
CA ALA A 402 1.97 -26.52 -20.74
C ALA A 402 0.52 -26.45 -20.20
N GLN A 403 -0.15 -25.31 -20.32
CA GLN A 403 -1.57 -25.15 -19.99
C GLN A 403 -2.51 -25.72 -21.08
N LYS A 404 -1.98 -26.26 -22.19
CA LYS A 404 -2.74 -26.79 -23.33
C LYS A 404 -3.74 -25.77 -23.92
N ARG A 405 -3.34 -24.50 -23.92
CA ARG A 405 -4.09 -23.40 -24.53
C ARG A 405 -3.62 -23.22 -25.97
N ASP A 406 -4.53 -23.00 -26.91
CA ASP A 406 -4.22 -22.76 -28.33
C ASP A 406 -3.61 -21.36 -28.61
N VAL A 407 -3.25 -20.64 -27.54
CA VAL A 407 -2.60 -19.33 -27.62
C VAL A 407 -1.09 -19.44 -27.83
N ASP A 408 -0.48 -20.58 -27.51
CA ASP A 408 0.96 -20.82 -27.66
C ASP A 408 1.41 -20.64 -29.11
N ALA A 409 0.59 -21.09 -30.06
CA ALA A 409 0.81 -20.96 -31.50
C ALA A 409 1.04 -19.51 -31.92
N ARG A 410 0.11 -18.65 -31.51
CA ARG A 410 0.09 -17.22 -31.86
C ARG A 410 1.22 -16.49 -31.15
N MET A 411 1.50 -16.85 -29.90
CA MET A 411 2.62 -16.29 -29.13
C MET A 411 3.96 -16.65 -29.76
N LEU A 412 4.14 -17.90 -30.22
CA LEU A 412 5.34 -18.34 -30.92
C LEU A 412 5.55 -17.55 -32.23
N GLU A 413 4.50 -17.36 -33.02
CA GLU A 413 4.59 -16.58 -34.26
C GLU A 413 5.03 -15.14 -33.98
N MET A 414 4.43 -14.47 -32.99
CA MET A 414 4.87 -13.14 -32.59
C MET A 414 6.32 -13.14 -32.06
N PHE A 415 6.72 -14.17 -31.32
CA PHE A 415 8.09 -14.28 -30.80
C PHE A 415 9.14 -14.41 -31.92
N LEU A 416 8.83 -15.16 -32.98
CA LEU A 416 9.70 -15.27 -34.16
C LEU A 416 9.79 -13.97 -34.96
N ASP A 417 8.80 -13.08 -34.85
CA ASP A 417 8.89 -11.76 -35.47
C ASP A 417 9.77 -10.77 -34.66
N LEU A 418 10.13 -11.09 -33.41
CA LEU A 418 10.87 -10.16 -32.53
C LEU A 418 12.19 -9.68 -33.15
N ASP A 419 12.91 -10.58 -33.83
CA ASP A 419 14.24 -10.31 -34.37
C ASP A 419 14.26 -9.81 -35.83
N GLN A 420 13.15 -9.87 -36.57
CA GLN A 420 13.10 -9.46 -37.98
C GLN A 420 13.59 -8.03 -38.25
N PRO A 421 13.14 -6.99 -37.52
CA PRO A 421 13.67 -5.63 -37.71
C PRO A 421 15.16 -5.51 -37.33
N LEU A 422 15.62 -6.40 -36.43
CA LEU A 422 16.97 -6.39 -35.88
C LEU A 422 17.98 -6.91 -36.90
N ARG A 423 17.60 -7.92 -37.70
CA ARG A 423 18.44 -8.47 -38.79
C ARG A 423 18.89 -7.39 -39.78
N MET A 424 18.14 -6.30 -39.94
CA MET A 424 18.51 -5.19 -40.83
C MET A 424 19.56 -4.24 -40.25
N LYS A 425 19.68 -4.16 -38.91
CA LYS A 425 20.62 -3.27 -38.21
C LYS A 425 21.78 -4.13 -37.68
N LYS A 426 23.02 -3.89 -38.12
CA LYS A 426 24.23 -4.65 -37.71
C LYS A 426 24.60 -4.48 -36.21
N GLN A 427 23.74 -4.90 -35.29
CA GLN A 427 23.98 -4.89 -33.84
C GLN A 427 23.95 -6.33 -33.32
N GLU A 428 25.13 -6.90 -33.10
CA GLU A 428 25.28 -8.35 -32.96
C GLU A 428 24.86 -8.91 -31.60
N SER A 429 24.99 -8.13 -30.51
CA SER A 429 24.81 -8.65 -29.14
C SER A 429 23.35 -8.94 -28.78
N GLY A 430 22.41 -8.05 -29.11
CA GLY A 430 20.98 -8.26 -28.82
C GLY A 430 20.35 -9.42 -29.61
N LEU A 431 20.82 -9.64 -30.84
CA LEU A 431 20.40 -10.75 -31.69
C LEU A 431 20.81 -12.11 -31.10
N GLN A 432 22.01 -12.21 -30.51
CA GLN A 432 22.46 -13.48 -29.90
C GLN A 432 21.58 -13.90 -28.72
N GLY A 433 21.17 -12.97 -27.85
CA GLY A 433 20.28 -13.26 -26.72
C GLY A 433 18.91 -13.80 -27.16
N ILE A 434 18.34 -13.23 -28.23
CA ILE A 434 17.06 -13.71 -28.79
C ILE A 434 17.20 -15.13 -29.34
N ARG A 435 18.28 -15.41 -30.10
CA ARG A 435 18.55 -16.75 -30.64
C ARG A 435 18.74 -17.79 -29.55
N LYS A 436 19.39 -17.43 -28.44
CA LYS A 436 19.48 -18.30 -27.25
C LYS A 436 18.09 -18.64 -26.71
N ALA A 437 17.23 -17.64 -26.51
CA ALA A 437 15.87 -17.85 -26.00
C ALA A 437 15.00 -18.72 -26.93
N GLN A 438 15.13 -18.56 -28.25
CA GLN A 438 14.47 -19.39 -29.27
C GLN A 438 14.98 -20.84 -29.26
N LEU A 439 16.30 -21.03 -29.19
CA LEU A 439 16.89 -22.37 -29.12
C LEU A 439 16.43 -23.13 -27.89
N LYS A 440 16.41 -22.46 -26.72
CA LYS A 440 15.88 -23.03 -25.48
C LYS A 440 14.43 -23.47 -25.63
N LEU A 441 13.60 -22.61 -26.22
CA LEU A 441 12.18 -22.92 -26.47
C LEU A 441 12.01 -24.12 -27.41
N ALA A 442 12.82 -24.19 -28.48
CA ALA A 442 12.80 -25.32 -29.39
C ALA A 442 13.19 -26.63 -28.70
N CYS A 443 14.23 -26.60 -27.86
CA CYS A 443 14.64 -27.75 -27.07
C CYS A 443 13.53 -28.18 -26.09
N TYR A 444 12.83 -27.24 -25.45
CA TYR A 444 11.63 -27.54 -24.67
C TYR A 444 10.57 -28.27 -25.50
N TYR A 445 10.22 -27.74 -26.68
CA TYR A 445 9.22 -28.35 -27.55
C TYR A 445 9.60 -29.78 -27.99
N LEU A 446 10.87 -30.04 -28.26
CA LEU A 446 11.37 -31.39 -28.55
C LEU A 446 11.21 -32.35 -27.36
N VAL A 447 11.44 -31.87 -26.12
CA VAL A 447 11.24 -32.68 -24.91
C VAL A 447 9.77 -33.08 -24.74
N VAL A 448 8.84 -32.16 -25.00
CA VAL A 448 7.40 -32.40 -24.81
C VAL A 448 6.70 -32.99 -26.03
N GLY A 449 7.44 -33.23 -27.12
CA GLY A 449 6.93 -33.87 -28.34
C GLY A 449 6.22 -32.94 -29.33
N ALA A 450 6.26 -31.62 -29.12
CA ALA A 450 5.69 -30.61 -30.01
C ALA A 450 6.65 -30.29 -31.18
N ILE A 451 6.92 -31.30 -32.01
CA ILE A 451 7.97 -31.25 -33.05
C ILE A 451 7.69 -30.15 -34.08
N ASP A 452 6.42 -29.94 -34.45
CA ASP A 452 5.97 -28.90 -35.37
C ASP A 452 6.39 -27.49 -34.93
N ARG A 453 6.35 -27.22 -33.62
CA ARG A 453 6.78 -25.94 -33.04
C ARG A 453 8.29 -25.77 -33.12
N ALA A 454 9.04 -26.83 -32.82
CA ALA A 454 10.50 -26.82 -32.95
C ALA A 454 10.94 -26.63 -34.41
N GLU A 455 10.24 -27.27 -35.37
CA GLU A 455 10.48 -27.11 -36.80
C GLU A 455 10.21 -25.68 -37.29
N LYS A 456 9.16 -25.01 -36.78
CA LYS A 456 8.92 -23.58 -37.06
C LYS A 456 10.11 -22.71 -36.62
N ILE A 457 10.67 -22.96 -35.44
CA ILE A 457 11.85 -22.23 -34.94
C ILE A 457 13.08 -22.55 -35.82
N ALA A 458 13.29 -23.82 -36.16
CA ALA A 458 14.40 -24.23 -37.03
C ALA A 458 14.33 -23.58 -38.42
N ALA A 459 13.14 -23.50 -39.01
CA ALA A 459 12.90 -22.85 -40.29
C ALA A 459 13.26 -21.36 -40.26
N ASP A 460 12.91 -20.65 -39.19
CA ASP A 460 13.26 -19.23 -39.01
C ASP A 460 14.78 -19.01 -38.85
N MET A 461 15.49 -19.98 -38.26
CA MET A 461 16.93 -19.90 -38.02
C MET A 461 17.80 -20.43 -39.17
N LYS A 462 17.22 -21.00 -40.24
CA LYS A 462 17.96 -21.68 -41.32
C LYS A 462 18.97 -20.81 -42.07
N GLY A 463 18.74 -19.49 -42.10
CA GLY A 463 19.62 -18.52 -42.78
C GLY A 463 20.71 -17.91 -41.88
N GLU A 464 20.80 -18.31 -40.61
CA GLU A 464 21.78 -17.75 -39.68
C GLU A 464 23.21 -18.24 -39.94
N ASP A 465 24.19 -17.41 -39.53
CA ASP A 465 25.60 -17.78 -39.63
C ASP A 465 25.93 -19.00 -38.76
N ARG A 466 26.60 -19.99 -39.34
CA ARG A 466 26.93 -21.25 -38.66
C ARG A 466 27.86 -21.03 -37.47
N GLY A 467 28.85 -20.15 -37.60
CA GLY A 467 29.77 -19.84 -36.50
C GLY A 467 29.05 -19.21 -35.31
N ARG A 468 28.06 -18.34 -35.56
CA ARG A 468 27.18 -17.79 -34.52
C ARG A 468 26.36 -18.87 -33.81
N LEU A 469 25.75 -19.77 -34.58
CA LEU A 469 24.96 -20.88 -34.03
C LEU A 469 25.81 -21.82 -33.16
N GLU A 470 27.03 -22.13 -33.58
CA GLU A 470 28.00 -22.91 -32.81
C GLU A 470 28.41 -22.19 -31.52
N SER A 471 28.69 -20.88 -31.58
CA SER A 471 29.00 -20.08 -30.39
C SER A 471 27.85 -20.08 -29.38
N ILE A 472 26.60 -19.94 -29.84
CA ILE A 472 25.41 -20.01 -28.97
C ILE A 472 25.30 -21.41 -28.33
N ARG A 473 25.55 -22.48 -29.11
CA ARG A 473 25.57 -23.86 -28.60
C ARG A 473 26.55 -24.01 -27.44
N GLU A 474 27.78 -23.55 -27.62
CA GLU A 474 28.83 -23.65 -26.60
C GLU A 474 28.47 -22.88 -25.33
N GLN A 475 27.96 -21.65 -25.49
CA GLN A 475 27.59 -20.80 -24.35
C GLN A 475 26.49 -21.46 -23.52
N LEU A 476 25.41 -21.93 -24.14
CA LEU A 476 24.30 -22.59 -23.43
C LEU A 476 24.71 -23.92 -22.78
N THR A 477 25.64 -24.66 -23.41
CA THR A 477 26.14 -25.93 -22.87
C THR A 477 26.90 -25.71 -21.55
N LYS A 478 27.74 -24.66 -21.49
CA LYS A 478 28.60 -24.31 -20.34
C LYS A 478 27.82 -23.88 -19.08
N VAL A 479 26.56 -23.46 -19.20
CA VAL A 479 25.77 -22.96 -18.06
C VAL A 479 25.22 -24.12 -17.23
N GLU A 480 25.90 -24.49 -16.15
CA GLU A 480 25.51 -25.63 -15.29
C GLU A 480 24.60 -25.23 -14.12
N SER A 481 24.77 -24.03 -13.58
CA SER A 481 23.99 -23.56 -12.43
C SER A 481 22.68 -22.91 -12.84
N LYS A 482 21.61 -23.30 -12.15
CA LYS A 482 20.29 -22.67 -12.24
C LYS A 482 20.29 -21.26 -11.63
N GLU A 483 21.10 -21.06 -10.60
CA GLU A 483 21.21 -19.81 -9.86
C GLU A 483 22.44 -19.05 -10.34
N PHE A 484 22.31 -17.73 -10.41
CA PHE A 484 23.47 -16.86 -10.62
C PHE A 484 24.24 -16.72 -9.29
N TRP A 485 25.53 -16.43 -9.34
CA TRP A 485 26.33 -16.28 -8.12
C TRP A 485 25.97 -15.00 -7.34
N GLU A 486 25.34 -14.02 -7.99
CA GLU A 486 24.76 -12.84 -7.36
C GLU A 486 23.28 -13.08 -7.02
N ILE A 487 22.84 -12.51 -5.90
CA ILE A 487 21.43 -12.50 -5.54
C ILE A 487 20.71 -11.54 -6.49
N ILE A 488 19.85 -12.11 -7.33
CA ILE A 488 19.01 -11.37 -8.28
C ILE A 488 17.52 -11.62 -7.97
N ASP A 489 16.68 -10.60 -8.15
CA ASP A 489 15.25 -10.63 -7.78
C ASP A 489 14.47 -11.76 -8.47
N ARG A 490 14.89 -12.17 -9.68
CA ARG A 490 14.22 -13.26 -10.44
C ARG A 490 14.77 -14.66 -10.13
N GLY A 491 15.84 -14.77 -9.34
CA GLY A 491 16.35 -16.02 -8.78
C GLY A 491 16.78 -17.12 -9.76
N ARG A 492 16.88 -16.83 -11.07
CA ARG A 492 17.25 -17.82 -12.10
C ARG A 492 18.13 -17.21 -13.16
N ASN A 493 19.16 -17.94 -13.57
CA ASN A 493 19.95 -17.60 -14.74
C ASN A 493 19.11 -17.85 -16.01
N PHE A 494 18.90 -16.81 -16.83
CA PHE A 494 18.14 -16.92 -18.06
C PHE A 494 18.73 -17.91 -19.05
N GLU A 495 20.04 -18.15 -19.02
CA GLU A 495 20.70 -19.08 -19.94
C GLU A 495 20.62 -20.54 -19.48
N TYR A 496 20.24 -20.79 -18.23
CA TYR A 496 20.17 -22.15 -17.70
C TYR A 496 19.10 -22.99 -18.42
N MET A 497 19.51 -24.18 -18.87
CA MET A 497 18.66 -25.20 -19.47
C MET A 497 18.59 -26.43 -18.56
N PRO A 498 17.40 -26.96 -18.25
CA PRO A 498 17.25 -28.27 -17.63
C PRO A 498 17.97 -29.37 -18.43
N PRO A 499 18.54 -30.41 -17.78
CA PRO A 499 19.31 -31.46 -18.44
C PRO A 499 18.60 -32.10 -19.65
N LYS A 500 17.30 -32.43 -19.51
CA LYS A 500 16.49 -33.00 -20.60
C LYS A 500 16.39 -32.09 -21.82
N GLN A 501 16.34 -30.77 -21.62
CA GLN A 501 16.34 -29.82 -22.73
C GLN A 501 17.73 -29.74 -23.38
N LYS A 502 18.80 -29.77 -22.59
CA LYS A 502 20.18 -29.79 -23.13
C LYS A 502 20.44 -31.02 -24.03
N GLU A 503 19.91 -32.18 -23.65
CA GLU A 503 20.00 -33.41 -24.47
C GLU A 503 19.37 -33.25 -25.86
N GLN A 504 18.35 -32.39 -26.01
CA GLN A 504 17.70 -32.13 -27.31
C GLN A 504 18.48 -31.16 -28.20
N MET A 505 19.56 -30.55 -27.72
CA MET A 505 20.34 -29.59 -28.52
C MET A 505 20.87 -30.25 -29.79
N GLU A 506 21.48 -31.44 -29.71
CA GLU A 506 21.99 -32.13 -30.91
C GLU A 506 20.90 -32.37 -31.96
N ARG A 507 19.72 -32.81 -31.50
CA ARG A 507 18.57 -33.03 -32.36
C ARG A 507 18.11 -31.73 -33.03
N PHE A 508 18.03 -30.63 -32.30
CA PHE A 508 17.64 -29.34 -32.85
C PHE A 508 18.66 -28.81 -33.86
N PHE A 509 19.97 -28.87 -33.55
CA PHE A 509 21.02 -28.48 -34.50
C PHE A 509 21.02 -29.35 -35.76
N GLY A 510 20.65 -30.63 -35.66
CA GLY A 510 20.43 -31.51 -36.81
C GLY A 510 19.29 -31.05 -37.73
N MET A 511 18.31 -30.30 -37.22
CA MET A 511 17.22 -29.70 -38.02
C MET A 511 17.66 -28.43 -38.77
N LEU A 512 18.78 -27.80 -38.37
CA LEU A 512 19.34 -26.60 -39.00
C LEU A 512 20.31 -26.92 -40.15
N ALA A 513 20.76 -28.17 -40.25
CA ALA A 513 21.64 -28.68 -41.30
C ALA A 513 20.89 -28.87 -42.62
#